data_AF-A0A4Q5RTW1-F1
#
_entry.id   AF-A0A4Q5RTW1-F1
#
_cell.length_a   1.000
_cell.length_b   1.000
_cell.length_c   1.000
_cell.angle_alpha   90.00
_cell.angle_beta   90.00
_cell.angle_gamma   90.00
#
_symmetry.space_group_name_H-M   'P 1'
#
loop_
_entity.id
_entity.type
_entity.pdbx_description
1 polymer ?
#
loop_
_entity_poly.entity_id
_entity_poly.type
_entity_poly.pdbx_seq_one_letter_code
_entity_poly.pdbx_strand_id
1 'polypeptide(L)'
;MTNDQIEKFLSDVTLDKSAVQISFKTRNSMQGMFIKTADYAELKSKNFWRIVGEPNIENYKKTGDMNLARIFSGMEFTRLKLATPAEKV
;
A
#
# COMPACT_ATOMS: atom_id res chain seq x y z
N MET A 1 4.09 11.03 -5.79
CA MET A 1 5.49 10.55 -5.95
C MET A 1 5.68 9.96 -7.34
N THR A 2 6.92 9.79 -7.80
CA THR A 2 7.22 9.01 -9.03
C THR A 2 7.13 7.52 -8.76
N ASN A 3 6.91 6.71 -9.80
CA ASN A 3 6.80 5.25 -9.64
C ASN A 3 8.07 4.65 -9.01
N ASP A 4 9.25 5.14 -9.42
CA ASP A 4 10.56 4.65 -8.98
C ASP A 4 10.76 4.83 -7.47
N GLN A 5 10.35 6.00 -6.95
CA GLN A 5 10.46 6.28 -5.53
C GLN A 5 9.55 5.39 -4.69
N ILE A 6 8.36 5.06 -5.20
CA ILE A 6 7.43 4.16 -4.52
C ILE A 6 7.98 2.74 -4.58
N GLU A 7 8.43 2.27 -5.74
CA GLU A 7 9.03 0.95 -5.90
C GLU A 7 10.26 0.76 -5.00
N LYS A 8 11.13 1.76 -4.93
CA LYS A 8 12.32 1.71 -4.08
C LYS A 8 11.92 1.55 -2.61
N PHE A 9 10.90 2.29 -2.17
CA PHE A 9 10.34 2.13 -0.83
C PHE A 9 9.73 0.72 -0.63
N LEU A 10 8.94 0.24 -1.59
CA LEU A 10 8.31 -1.09 -1.53
C LEU A 10 9.31 -2.25 -1.64
N SER A 11 10.52 -2.02 -2.15
CA SER A 11 11.60 -3.02 -2.19
C SER A 11 12.32 -3.13 -0.85
N ASP A 12 12.40 -2.03 -0.11
CA ASP A 12 12.98 -1.97 1.24
C ASP A 12 12.00 -2.52 2.29
N VAL A 13 10.70 -2.34 2.05
CA VAL A 13 9.63 -2.81 2.94
C VAL A 13 9.21 -4.23 2.60
N THR A 14 9.11 -5.10 3.61
CA THR A 14 8.48 -6.42 3.45
C THR A 14 6.96 -6.26 3.27
N LEU A 15 6.53 -6.14 2.02
CA LEU A 15 5.15 -5.87 1.60
C LEU A 15 4.09 -6.77 2.25
N ASP A 16 4.41 -8.05 2.44
CA ASP A 16 3.49 -9.04 3.02
C ASP A 16 3.33 -8.95 4.55
N LYS A 17 4.20 -8.19 5.22
CA LYS A 17 4.26 -8.18 6.69
C LYS A 17 3.96 -6.81 7.29
N SER A 18 4.30 -5.73 6.59
CA SER A 18 4.26 -4.38 7.17
C SER A 18 3.15 -3.54 6.56
N ALA A 19 2.30 -2.98 7.41
CA ALA A 19 1.43 -1.88 7.02
C ALA A 19 2.29 -0.65 6.70
N VAL A 20 1.83 0.16 5.75
CA VAL A 20 2.48 1.40 5.31
C VAL A 20 1.47 2.51 5.50
N GLN A 21 1.91 3.60 6.11
CA GLN A 21 1.16 4.84 6.15
C GLN A 21 1.38 5.62 4.86
N ILE A 22 0.32 5.81 4.10
CA ILE A 22 0.28 6.58 2.85
C ILE A 22 -0.40 7.90 3.12
N SER A 23 0.34 8.99 2.97
CA SER A 23 -0.20 10.35 2.97
C SER A 23 -0.56 10.75 1.54
N PHE A 24 -1.72 11.40 1.37
CA PHE A 24 -2.18 11.88 0.08
C PHE A 24 -2.17 13.41 0.04
N LYS A 25 -2.23 13.97 -1.17
CA LYS A 25 -2.35 15.43 -1.40
C LYS A 25 -3.74 15.94 -1.06
N THR A 26 -4.75 15.19 -1.48
CA THR A 26 -6.15 15.63 -1.57
C THR A 26 -7.03 15.09 -0.44
N ARG A 27 -6.50 14.18 0.38
CA ARG A 27 -7.27 13.45 1.41
C ARG A 27 -6.40 13.03 2.59
N ASN A 28 -7.06 12.56 3.65
CA ASN A 28 -6.41 12.07 4.86
C ASN A 28 -5.46 10.92 4.57
N SER A 29 -4.37 10.89 5.35
CA SER A 29 -3.43 9.78 5.34
C SER A 29 -4.16 8.49 5.75
N MET A 30 -3.80 7.38 5.12
CA MET A 30 -4.36 6.06 5.44
C MET A 30 -3.23 5.08 5.76
N GLN A 31 -3.53 4.08 6.57
CA GLN A 31 -2.66 2.92 6.74
C GLN A 31 -3.16 1.77 5.87
N GLY A 32 -2.24 1.11 5.17
CA GLY A 32 -2.58 -0.02 4.33
C GLY A 32 -1.37 -0.83 3.90
N MET A 33 -1.62 -2.04 3.45
CA MET A 33 -0.61 -2.98 2.97
C MET A 33 -0.62 -3.01 1.45
N PHE A 34 0.54 -2.77 0.85
CA PHE A 34 0.71 -2.89 -0.60
C PHE A 34 0.76 -4.37 -0.97
N ILE A 35 0.05 -4.74 -2.04
CA ILE A 35 0.00 -6.14 -2.50
C ILE A 35 0.57 -6.29 -3.90
N LYS A 36 1.32 -7.38 -4.10
CA LYS A 36 1.82 -7.79 -5.42
C LYS A 36 0.86 -8.84 -5.99
N THR A 37 0.23 -8.50 -7.10
CA THR A 37 -0.70 -9.36 -7.86
C THR A 37 -0.21 -9.49 -9.30
N ALA A 38 -0.85 -10.32 -10.12
CA ALA A 38 -0.48 -10.49 -11.53
C ALA A 38 -0.43 -9.15 -12.31
N ASP A 39 -1.34 -8.22 -11.97
CA ASP A 39 -1.42 -6.90 -12.61
C ASP A 39 -0.40 -5.89 -12.09
N TYR A 40 0.46 -6.26 -11.13
CA TYR A 40 1.37 -5.33 -10.46
C TYR A 40 2.27 -4.60 -11.45
N ALA A 41 2.80 -5.30 -12.46
CA ALA A 41 3.66 -4.70 -13.48
C ALA A 41 2.92 -3.66 -14.34
N GLU A 42 1.66 -3.94 -14.68
CA GLU A 42 0.83 -3.01 -15.46
C GLU A 42 0.45 -1.78 -14.63
N LEU A 43 -0.03 -1.98 -13.40
CA LEU A 43 -0.40 -0.92 -12.49
C LEU A 43 0.79 0.00 -12.20
N LYS A 44 1.95 -0.60 -11.88
CA LYS A 44 3.21 0.12 -11.66
C LYS A 44 3.58 1.02 -12.84
N SER A 45 3.47 0.51 -14.07
CA SER A 45 3.79 1.28 -15.29
C SER A 45 2.93 2.53 -15.42
N LYS A 46 1.70 2.47 -14.93
CA LYS A 46 0.74 3.59 -14.87
C LYS A 46 0.78 4.36 -13.54
N ASN A 47 1.74 4.07 -12.66
CA ASN A 47 1.85 4.61 -11.31
C ASN A 47 0.61 4.37 -10.44
N PHE A 48 -0.04 3.23 -10.61
CA PHE A 48 -1.12 2.74 -9.76
C PHE A 48 -0.61 1.64 -8.82
N TRP A 49 -1.20 1.59 -7.63
CA TRP A 49 -0.79 0.69 -6.56
C TRP A 49 -2.01 0.09 -5.89
N ARG A 50 -2.08 -1.24 -5.78
CA ARG A 50 -3.12 -1.93 -5.00
C ARG A 50 -2.72 -1.91 -3.53
N ILE A 51 -3.61 -1.40 -2.69
CA ILE A 51 -3.41 -1.29 -1.25
C ILE A 51 -4.63 -1.84 -0.54
N VAL A 52 -4.40 -2.74 0.40
CA VAL A 52 -5.41 -3.25 1.34
C VAL A 52 -5.41 -2.32 2.54
N GLY A 53 -6.54 -1.70 2.85
CA GLY A 53 -6.64 -0.85 4.04
C GLY A 53 -6.47 -1.66 5.33
N GLU A 54 -5.92 -1.05 6.37
CA GLU A 54 -5.69 -1.66 7.70
C GLU A 54 -6.80 -2.60 8.20
N PRO A 55 -8.09 -2.20 8.27
CA PRO A 55 -9.15 -3.06 8.78
C PRO A 55 -9.38 -4.33 7.95
N ASN A 56 -8.91 -4.36 6.70
CA ASN A 56 -9.08 -5.47 5.78
C ASN A 56 -7.80 -6.32 5.63
N ILE A 57 -6.66 -5.90 6.20
CA ILE A 57 -5.39 -6.63 6.07
C ILE A 57 -5.53 -8.05 6.62
N GLU A 58 -6.13 -8.20 7.81
CA GLU A 58 -6.31 -9.52 8.42
C GLU A 58 -7.22 -10.43 7.60
N ASN A 59 -8.33 -9.87 7.09
CA ASN A 59 -9.25 -10.62 6.23
C ASN A 59 -8.57 -11.02 4.93
N TYR A 60 -7.85 -10.11 4.27
CA TYR A 60 -7.10 -10.40 3.05
C TYR A 60 -6.05 -11.49 3.28
N LYS A 61 -5.32 -11.47 4.40
CA LYS A 61 -4.36 -12.52 4.74
C LYS A 61 -5.00 -13.89 4.94
N LYS A 62 -6.26 -13.95 5.39
CA LYS A 62 -7.01 -15.20 5.59
C LYS A 62 -7.67 -15.72 4.31
N THR A 63 -8.27 -14.83 3.52
CA THR A 63 -9.11 -15.21 2.37
C THR A 63 -8.41 -15.03 1.03
N GLY A 64 -7.40 -14.17 0.94
CA GLY A 64 -6.81 -13.73 -0.33
C GLY A 64 -7.76 -12.87 -1.18
N ASP A 65 -8.84 -12.35 -0.59
CA ASP A 65 -9.91 -11.70 -1.35
C ASP A 65 -9.49 -10.33 -1.88
N MET A 66 -9.38 -10.21 -3.21
CA MET A 66 -8.96 -8.98 -3.87
C MET A 66 -9.95 -7.82 -3.75
N ASN A 67 -11.22 -8.06 -3.40
CA ASN A 67 -12.21 -6.98 -3.18
C ASN A 67 -11.88 -6.13 -1.95
N LEU A 68 -11.05 -6.66 -1.05
CA LEU A 68 -10.53 -5.97 0.12
C LEU A 68 -9.41 -4.97 -0.23
N ALA A 69 -8.82 -5.10 -1.43
CA ALA A 69 -7.81 -4.19 -1.94
C ALA A 69 -8.43 -3.12 -2.83
N ARG A 70 -7.90 -1.89 -2.75
CA ARG A 70 -8.29 -0.79 -3.64
C ARG A 70 -7.08 -0.27 -4.40
N ILE A 71 -7.32 0.17 -5.63
CA ILE A 71 -6.29 0.76 -6.48
C ILE A 71 -6.19 2.25 -6.15
N PHE A 72 -4.96 2.73 -5.98
CA PHE A 72 -4.66 4.12 -5.70
C PHE A 72 -3.58 4.66 -6.64
N SER A 73 -3.71 5.92 -7.04
CA SER A 73 -2.71 6.58 -7.87
C SER A 73 -1.55 7.07 -7.02
N GLY A 74 -0.35 6.60 -7.34
CA GLY A 74 0.90 7.05 -6.73
C GLY A 74 1.21 8.53 -6.97
N MET A 75 0.53 9.16 -7.93
CA MET A 75 0.63 10.61 -8.16
C MET A 75 0.05 11.41 -6.99
N GLU A 76 -0.97 10.87 -6.32
CA GLU A 76 -1.58 11.49 -5.15
C GLU A 76 -0.75 11.31 -3.88
N PHE A 77 0.20 10.37 -3.88
CA PHE A 77 1.01 10.10 -2.70
C PHE A 77 1.98 11.26 -2.45
N THR A 78 1.92 11.83 -1.26
CA THR A 78 2.85 12.85 -0.76
C THR A 78 3.96 12.24 0.06
N ARG A 79 3.67 11.21 0.84
CA ARG A 79 4.62 10.57 1.74
C ARG A 79 4.26 9.10 1.97
N LEU A 80 5.27 8.24 2.01
CA LEU A 80 5.17 6.86 2.45
C LEU A 80 6.02 6.66 3.70
N LYS A 81 5.49 5.93 4.67
CA LYS A 81 6.21 5.53 5.88
C LYS A 81 5.81 4.13 6.27
N LEU A 82 6.74 3.36 6.84
CA LEU A 82 6.39 2.14 7.55
C LEU A 82 5.41 2.52 8.67
N ALA A 83 4.23 1.90 8.69
CA ALA A 83 3.38 2.00 9.83
C ALA A 83 4.08 1.24 10.95
N THR A 84 4.51 1.95 11.97
CA THR A 84 4.91 1.33 13.22
C THR A 84 3.70 0.57 13.74
N PRO A 85 3.77 -0.76 13.98
CA PRO A 85 2.71 -1.42 14.70
C PRO A 85 2.54 -0.62 15.98
N ALA A 86 1.31 -0.13 16.23
CA ALA A 86 1.01 0.45 17.52
C ALA A 86 1.38 -0.62 18.54
N GLU A 87 2.46 -0.37 19.27
CA GLU A 87 2.80 -1.08 20.48
C GLU A 87 1.53 -0.97 21.33
N LYS A 88 0.75 -2.06 21.36
CA LYS A 88 -0.39 -2.17 22.25
C LYS A 88 0.23 -2.14 23.65
N VAL A 89 0.30 -0.94 24.24
CA VAL A 89 0.58 -0.73 25.66
C VAL A 89 -0.62 -1.19 26.47
#